data_AF-A0A6J3RUC3-F1
#
_entry.id   AF-A0A6J3RUC3-F1
#
_cell.length_a   1.000
_cell.length_b   1.000
_cell.length_c   1.000
_cell.angle_alpha   90.00
_cell.angle_beta   90.00
_cell.angle_gamma   90.00
#
_symmetry.space_group_name_H-M   'P 1'
#
loop_
_entity.id
_entity.type
_entity.pdbx_description
1 polymer ?
#
loop_
_entity_poly.entity_id
_entity_poly.type
_entity_poly.pdbx_seq_one_letter_code
_entity_poly.pdbx_strand_id
1 'polypeptide(L)'
;MPVKKKDTDRALSLLEEYCKKLRKPEEQQLKNAVKKVMGIFKSNLFQALLDIQEFYEMTLLNSQKSCEQKIEEANQVAQKWEKTSLLAPCHDNLQKSVEVYY
;
A
#
# COMPACT_ATOMS: atom_id res chain seq x y z
N MET A 1 -11.32 4.46 -13.75
CA MET A 1 -10.34 5.41 -14.33
C MET A 1 -8.94 4.91 -14.01
N PRO A 2 -8.03 4.73 -14.97
CA PRO A 2 -6.66 4.33 -14.68
C PRO A 2 -5.93 5.53 -14.05
N VAL A 3 -5.46 5.37 -12.81
CA VAL A 3 -4.57 6.33 -12.16
C VAL A 3 -3.31 6.43 -13.03
N LYS A 4 -3.05 7.59 -13.62
CA LYS A 4 -1.90 7.76 -14.51
C LYS A 4 -0.67 7.84 -13.60
N LYS A 5 0.45 7.23 -13.99
CA LYS A 5 1.74 7.26 -13.26
C LYS A 5 2.09 8.64 -12.65
N LYS A 6 1.69 9.71 -13.34
CA LYS A 6 1.83 11.12 -12.93
C LYS A 6 1.15 11.45 -11.58
N ASP A 7 0.07 10.79 -11.22
CA ASP A 7 -0.73 11.11 -10.04
C ASP A 7 -0.07 10.55 -8.76
N THR A 8 0.49 9.35 -8.82
CA THR A 8 1.23 8.73 -7.71
C THR A 8 2.52 9.50 -7.40
N ASP A 9 3.30 9.83 -8.43
CA ASP A 9 4.54 10.60 -8.26
C ASP A 9 4.25 12.01 -7.73
N ARG A 10 3.15 12.64 -8.19
CA ARG A 10 2.69 13.94 -7.68
C ARG A 10 2.26 13.86 -6.22
N ALA A 11 1.51 12.85 -5.82
CA ALA A 11 1.07 12.67 -4.43
C ALA A 11 2.26 12.48 -3.48
N LEU A 12 3.24 11.66 -3.86
CA LEU A 12 4.48 11.49 -3.10
C LEU A 12 5.29 12.80 -3.02
N SER A 13 5.42 13.52 -4.14
CA SER A 13 6.14 14.80 -4.19
C SER A 13 5.54 15.83 -3.21
N LEU A 14 4.21 15.90 -3.10
CA LEU A 14 3.54 16.79 -2.14
C LEU A 14 3.89 16.48 -0.68
N LEU A 15 3.97 15.19 -0.32
CA LEU A 15 4.38 14.78 1.04
C LEU A 15 5.86 15.09 1.31
N GLU A 16 6.73 14.94 0.30
CA GLU A 16 8.14 15.32 0.41
C GLU A 16 8.31 16.83 0.59
N GLU A 17 7.59 17.63 -0.19
CA GLU A 17 7.57 19.08 -0.05
C GLU A 17 7.07 19.52 1.32
N TYR A 18 6.02 18.88 1.84
CA TYR A 18 5.54 19.14 3.20
C TYR A 18 6.62 18.85 4.24
N CYS A 19 7.30 17.70 4.15
CA CYS A 19 8.43 17.36 5.03
C CYS A 19 9.59 18.36 4.95
N LYS A 20 9.82 19.00 3.79
CA LYS A 20 10.85 20.06 3.62
C LYS A 20 10.46 21.38 4.28
N LYS A 21 9.15 21.64 4.42
CA LYS A 21 8.61 22.83 5.11
C LYS A 21 8.66 22.68 6.64
N LEU A 22 8.60 21.45 7.16
CA LEU A 22 8.80 21.15 8.58
C LEU A 22 10.28 21.27 8.98
N ARG A 23 10.62 22.41 9.58
CA ARG A 23 12.00 22.79 9.97
C ARG A 23 12.17 22.95 11.47
N LYS A 24 11.08 23.10 12.22
CA LYS A 24 11.16 23.34 13.66
C LYS A 24 11.52 22.05 14.41
N PRO A 25 12.20 22.12 15.56
CA PRO A 25 12.52 20.95 16.39
C PRO A 25 11.26 20.18 16.82
N GLU A 26 10.19 20.90 17.13
CA GLU A 26 8.92 20.34 17.62
C GLU A 26 8.17 19.57 16.51
N GLU A 27 8.46 19.89 15.24
CA GLU A 27 7.83 19.27 14.07
C GLU A 27 8.55 17.99 13.60
N GLN A 28 9.70 17.62 14.19
CA GLN A 28 10.49 16.47 13.73
C GLN A 28 9.75 15.14 13.90
N GLN A 29 8.95 14.99 14.96
CA GLN A 29 8.13 13.79 15.15
C GLN A 29 7.08 13.65 14.03
N LEU A 30 6.41 14.75 13.66
CA LEU A 30 5.46 14.76 12.55
C LEU A 30 6.15 14.42 11.22
N LYS A 31 7.32 15.01 10.96
CA LYS A 31 8.12 14.73 9.78
C LYS A 31 8.48 13.25 9.67
N ASN A 32 8.85 12.62 10.79
CA ASN A 32 9.16 11.19 10.83
C ASN A 32 7.90 10.33 10.60
N ALA A 33 6.77 10.70 11.20
CA ALA A 33 5.49 10.01 10.97
C ALA A 33 5.08 10.06 9.49
N VAL A 34 5.16 11.23 8.85
CA VAL A 34 4.83 11.40 7.43
C VAL A 34 5.78 10.58 6.54
N LYS A 35 7.09 10.59 6.82
CA LYS A 35 8.06 9.73 6.11
C LYS A 35 7.73 8.25 6.26
N LYS A 36 7.28 7.80 7.44
CA LYS A 36 6.86 6.42 7.68
C LYS A 36 5.64 6.06 6.82
N VAL A 37 4.64 6.94 6.75
CA VAL A 37 3.46 6.75 5.88
C VAL A 37 3.89 6.61 4.41
N MET A 38 4.79 7.49 3.94
CA MET A 38 5.33 7.40 2.58
C MET A 38 6.07 6.08 2.32
N GLY A 39 6.89 5.63 3.27
CA GLY A 39 7.62 4.37 3.17
C GLY A 39 6.70 3.17 3.07
N ILE A 40 5.70 3.08 3.96
CA ILE A 40 4.68 2.02 3.95
C ILE A 40 3.92 2.02 2.62
N PHE A 41 3.50 3.19 2.15
CA PHE A 41 2.80 3.31 0.87
C PHE A 41 3.65 2.80 -0.30
N LYS A 42 4.92 3.19 -0.38
CA LYS A 42 5.85 2.73 -1.42
C LYS A 42 6.04 1.21 -1.38
N SER A 43 6.21 0.62 -0.18
CA SER A 43 6.34 -0.82 -0.01
C SER A 43 5.08 -1.56 -0.43
N ASN A 44 3.90 -1.09 0.00
CA ASN A 44 2.61 -1.71 -0.36
C ASN A 44 2.35 -1.62 -1.86
N LEU A 45 2.66 -0.48 -2.48
CA LEU A 45 2.56 -0.33 -3.93
C LEU A 45 3.48 -1.31 -4.67
N PHE A 46 4.72 -1.45 -4.21
CA PHE A 46 5.66 -2.39 -4.82
C PHE A 46 5.18 -3.84 -4.70
N GLN A 47 4.68 -4.24 -3.53
CA GLN A 47 4.09 -5.57 -3.34
C GLN A 47 2.88 -5.79 -4.27
N ALA A 48 1.96 -4.82 -4.37
CA ALA A 48 0.82 -4.92 -5.28
C ALA A 48 1.26 -5.07 -6.75
N LEU A 49 2.33 -4.39 -7.16
CA LEU A 49 2.89 -4.53 -8.50
C LEU A 49 3.52 -5.91 -8.74
N LEU A 50 4.23 -6.46 -7.74
CA LEU A 50 4.78 -7.81 -7.81
C LEU A 50 3.67 -8.86 -7.90
N ASP A 51 2.61 -8.73 -7.12
CA ASP A 51 1.44 -9.63 -7.18
C ASP A 51 0.80 -9.64 -8.58
N ILE A 52 0.66 -8.46 -9.21
CA ILE A 52 0.16 -8.35 -10.59
C ILE A 52 1.10 -9.05 -11.57
N GLN A 53 2.41 -8.84 -11.41
CA GLN A 53 3.41 -9.45 -12.29
C GLN A 53 3.43 -10.98 -12.15
N GLU A 54 3.40 -11.50 -10.91
CA GLU A 54 3.32 -12.93 -10.63
C GLU A 54 2.08 -13.55 -11.27
N PHE A 55 0.91 -12.93 -11.12
CA PHE A 55 -0.32 -13.39 -11.78
C PHE A 55 -0.18 -13.42 -13.30
N TYR A 56 0.42 -12.38 -13.89
CA TYR A 56 0.66 -12.33 -15.33
C TYR A 56 1.56 -13.48 -15.80
N GLU A 57 2.66 -13.75 -15.09
CA GLU A 57 3.64 -14.77 -15.47
C GLU A 57 3.13 -16.20 -15.20
N MET A 58 2.54 -16.45 -14.02
CA MET A 58 2.16 -17.79 -13.56
C MET A 58 0.81 -18.25 -14.08
N THR A 59 -0.10 -17.32 -14.38
CA THR A 59 -1.46 -17.62 -14.86
C THR A 59 -1.62 -17.26 -16.33
N LEU A 60 -1.39 -15.99 -16.69
CA LEU A 60 -1.74 -15.51 -18.03
C LEU A 60 -0.77 -16.01 -19.12
N LEU A 61 0.54 -15.99 -18.87
CA LEU A 61 1.56 -16.49 -19.79
C LEU A 61 1.69 -18.01 -19.81
N ASN A 62 1.10 -18.71 -18.85
CA ASN A 62 1.17 -20.16 -18.81
C ASN A 62 0.36 -20.79 -19.97
N SER A 63 1.05 -21.40 -20.93
CA SER A 63 0.44 -22.03 -22.11
C SER A 63 -0.18 -23.40 -21.83
N GLN A 64 0.09 -23.99 -20.67
CA GLN A 64 -0.48 -25.28 -20.24
C GLN A 64 -1.86 -25.11 -19.59
N LYS A 65 -2.24 -23.89 -19.19
CA LYS A 65 -3.54 -23.58 -18.60
C LYS A 65 -4.59 -23.31 -19.68
N SER A 66 -5.76 -23.91 -19.53
CA SER A 66 -6.92 -23.60 -20.38
C SER A 66 -7.45 -22.20 -20.10
N CYS A 67 -8.27 -21.68 -21.01
CA CYS A 67 -8.93 -20.38 -20.82
C CYS A 67 -9.79 -20.37 -19.54
N GLU A 68 -10.52 -21.45 -19.28
CA GLU A 68 -11.39 -21.60 -18.11
C GLU A 68 -10.59 -21.55 -16.79
N GLN A 69 -9.45 -22.25 -16.72
CA GLN A 69 -8.56 -22.21 -15.56
C GLN A 69 -8.01 -20.80 -15.31
N LYS A 70 -7.61 -20.10 -16.37
CA LYS A 70 -7.13 -18.71 -16.26
C LYS A 70 -8.21 -17.77 -15.73
N ILE A 71 -9.46 -17.95 -16.15
CA ILE A 71 -10.61 -17.17 -15.66
C ILE A 71 -10.85 -17.46 -14.18
N GLU A 72 -10.83 -18.73 -13.78
CA GLU A 72 -11.05 -19.11 -12.39
C GLU A 72 -9.98 -18.53 -11.47
N GLU A 73 -8.69 -18.65 -11.84
CA GLU A 73 -7.58 -18.07 -11.08
C GLU A 73 -7.64 -16.54 -11.04
N ALA A 74 -8.00 -15.88 -12.15
CA ALA A 74 -8.20 -14.44 -12.18
C ALA A 74 -9.28 -13.99 -11.19
N ASN A 75 -10.40 -14.71 -11.12
CA ASN A 75 -11.47 -14.44 -10.16
C ASN A 75 -11.00 -14.66 -8.72
N GLN A 76 -10.18 -15.68 -8.45
CA GLN A 76 -9.60 -15.92 -7.13
C GLN A 76 -8.66 -14.79 -6.69
N VAL A 77 -7.80 -14.31 -7.59
CA VAL A 77 -6.90 -13.18 -7.33
C VAL A 77 -7.70 -11.90 -7.05
N ALA A 78 -8.75 -11.63 -7.83
CA ALA A 78 -9.65 -10.50 -7.58
C ALA A 78 -10.30 -10.56 -6.20
N GLN A 79 -10.89 -11.72 -5.84
CA GLN A 79 -11.49 -11.95 -4.52
C GLN A 79 -10.49 -11.78 -3.37
N LYS A 80 -9.24 -12.21 -3.56
CA LYS A 80 -8.16 -12.03 -2.57
C LYS A 80 -7.87 -10.54 -2.34
N TRP A 81 -7.69 -9.77 -3.41
CA TRP A 81 -7.40 -8.34 -3.31
C TRP A 81 -8.56 -7.52 -2.72
N GLU A 82 -9.80 -7.88 -3.02
CA GLU A 82 -10.99 -7.29 -2.39
C GLU A 82 -10.96 -7.50 -0.87
N LYS A 83 -10.67 -8.71 -0.40
CA LYS A 83 -10.56 -9.03 1.03
C LYS A 83 -9.38 -8.32 1.70
N THR A 84 -8.22 -8.27 1.05
CA THR A 84 -7.04 -7.58 1.59
C THR A 84 -7.26 -6.07 1.68
N SER A 85 -7.99 -5.47 0.73
CA SER A 85 -8.36 -4.05 0.79
C SER A 85 -9.33 -3.74 1.92
N LEU A 86 -10.19 -4.69 2.32
CA LEU A 86 -11.12 -4.55 3.45
C LEU A 86 -10.45 -4.83 4.81
N LEU A 87 -9.39 -5.64 4.82
CA LEU A 87 -8.69 -6.07 6.03
C LEU A 87 -7.44 -5.26 6.36
N ALA A 88 -7.09 -4.21 5.60
CA ALA A 88 -5.99 -3.31 5.96
C ALA A 88 -6.32 -2.66 7.32
N PRO A 89 -5.74 -3.13 8.44
CA PRO A 89 -6.05 -2.58 9.73
C PRO A 89 -5.37 -1.22 9.77
N CYS A 90 -6.15 -0.18 10.03
CA CYS A 90 -5.59 0.97 10.72
C CYS A 90 -4.86 0.41 11.93
N HIS A 91 -3.56 0.67 12.02
CA HIS A 91 -2.69 0.11 13.04
C HIS A 91 -3.08 0.76 14.39
N ASP A 92 -4.12 0.24 15.05
CA ASP A 92 -4.52 0.58 16.41
C ASP A 92 -3.40 0.13 17.37
N ASN A 93 -2.41 0.99 17.53
CA ASN A 93 -1.44 0.91 18.62
C ASN A 93 -1.53 2.20 19.44
N LEU A 94 -2.67 2.41 20.11
CA LEU A 94 -2.74 3.29 21.25
C LEU A 94 -3.87 2.89 22.22
N GLN A 95 -3.84 1.66 22.73
CA GLN A 95 -4.63 1.30 23.91
C GLN A 95 -3.84 0.36 24.80
N LYS A 96 -2.87 0.92 25.54
CA LYS A 96 -2.41 0.48 26.87
C LYS A 96 -1.15 1.27 27.25
N SER A 97 -1.34 2.53 27.60
CA SER A 97 -0.49 3.12 28.63
C SER A 97 -1.30 4.19 29.34
N VAL A 98 -1.16 4.22 30.65
CA VAL A 98 -1.83 5.09 31.63
C VAL A 98 -3.21 4.60 32.09
N GLU A 99 -3.23 3.47 32.80
CA GLU A 99 -4.04 3.45 34.02
C GLU A 99 -3.30 4.29 35.07
N VAL A 100 -3.96 5.37 35.45
CA VAL A 100 -3.53 6.45 36.31
C VAL A 100 -3.40 5.94 37.75
N TYR A 101 -2.26 6.25 38.37
CA TYR A 101 -2.14 6.34 39.82
C TYR A 101 -3.14 7.38 40.33
N TYR A 102 -4.11 6.98 41.16
CA TYR A 102 -4.48 7.60 42.45
C TYR A 102 -5.60 6.80 43.11
#